data_AF-A0A1Z7M5E5-F1
#
_entry.id   AF-A0A1Z7M5E5-F1
#
_cell.length_a   1.000
_cell.length_b   1.000
_cell.length_c   1.000
_cell.angle_alpha   90.00
_cell.angle_beta   90.00
_cell.angle_gamma   90.00
#
_symmetry.space_group_name_H-M   'P 1'
#
loop_
_entity.id
_entity.type
_entity.pdbx_description
1 polymer ?
#
loop_
_entity_poly.entity_id
_entity_poly.type
_entity_poly.pdbx_seq_one_letter_code
_entity_poly.pdbx_strand_id
1 'polypeptide(L)'
;MSETREPEMPDNGIVRMTFQDYDRFLEVTEHLGTPTFWPPIEDVDLMEEDPEKWILFACHLEEHGVPPKTKEEEYRRKTLRGFINRHLELCDDEEEGNE
;
A
#
# COMPACT_ATOMS: atom_id res chain seq x y z
N MET A 1 -20.15 36.35 12.37
CA MET A 1 -19.49 35.85 11.14
C MET A 1 -18.88 34.53 11.55
N SER A 2 -19.56 33.42 11.25
CA SER A 2 -19.10 32.09 11.63
C SER A 2 -18.17 31.61 10.55
N GLU A 3 -16.89 31.57 10.89
CA GLU A 3 -15.81 31.05 10.06
C GLU A 3 -16.15 29.61 9.68
N THR A 4 -16.38 29.38 8.39
CA THR A 4 -16.53 28.06 7.78
C THR A 4 -15.25 27.28 8.04
N ARG A 5 -15.24 26.44 9.08
CA ARG A 5 -14.32 25.30 9.15
C ARG A 5 -14.76 24.36 8.04
N GLU A 6 -14.06 24.45 6.92
CA GLU A 6 -14.08 23.44 5.87
C GLU A 6 -13.96 22.06 6.57
N PRO A 7 -14.84 21.08 6.29
CA PRO A 7 -14.61 19.74 6.80
C PRO A 7 -13.28 19.30 6.20
N GLU A 8 -12.30 19.03 7.07
CA GLU A 8 -11.04 18.40 6.71
C GLU A 8 -11.38 17.22 5.80
N MET A 9 -10.97 17.33 4.54
CA MET A 9 -11.26 16.34 3.52
C MET A 9 -10.78 15.00 4.07
N PRO A 10 -11.61 13.93 4.05
CA PRO A 10 -11.23 12.66 4.62
C PRO A 10 -9.89 12.25 4.03
N ASP A 11 -8.95 11.91 4.91
CA ASP A 11 -7.61 11.44 4.60
C ASP A 11 -7.59 10.69 3.28
N ASN A 12 -6.72 11.16 2.39
CA ASN A 12 -6.68 10.85 0.98
C ASN A 12 -6.20 9.40 0.74
N GLY A 13 -6.90 8.39 1.26
CA GLY A 13 -6.59 6.96 1.09
C GLY A 13 -5.16 6.54 1.45
N ILE A 14 -4.42 7.34 2.23
CA ILE A 14 -3.04 7.08 2.60
C ILE A 14 -3.04 6.35 3.95
N VAL A 15 -2.56 5.11 3.90
CA VAL A 15 -2.43 4.19 5.01
C VAL A 15 -1.10 4.47 5.70
N ARG A 16 -1.20 5.04 6.90
CA ARG A 16 -0.06 5.28 7.77
C ARG A 16 0.11 4.12 8.73
N MET A 17 1.28 3.49 8.69
CA MET A 17 1.56 2.34 9.55
C MET A 17 3.02 2.33 9.95
N THR A 18 3.33 1.76 11.12
CA THR A 18 4.71 1.62 11.56
C THR A 18 5.37 0.42 10.89
N PHE A 19 6.69 0.46 10.76
CA PHE A 19 7.47 -0.66 10.22
C PHE A 19 7.25 -1.97 11.01
N GLN A 20 7.02 -1.88 12.32
CA GLN A 20 6.76 -3.06 13.17
C GLN A 20 5.43 -3.74 12.85
N ASP A 21 4.38 -2.96 12.61
CA ASP A 21 3.07 -3.54 12.29
C ASP A 21 3.09 -4.12 10.88
N TYR A 22 3.80 -3.45 9.96
CA TYR A 22 4.05 -3.93 8.61
C TYR A 22 4.79 -5.27 8.59
N ASP A 23 5.89 -5.40 9.33
CA ASP A 23 6.69 -6.63 9.44
C ASP A 23 5.86 -7.80 9.99
N ARG A 24 5.09 -7.56 11.07
CA ARG A 24 4.18 -8.57 11.63
C ARG A 24 3.15 -9.06 10.62
N PHE A 25 2.61 -8.16 9.80
CA PHE A 25 1.64 -8.53 8.78
C PHE A 25 2.26 -9.40 7.68
N LEU A 26 3.48 -9.07 7.26
CA LEU A 26 4.22 -9.88 6.29
C LEU A 26 4.51 -11.29 6.84
N GLU A 27 4.95 -11.41 8.08
CA GLU A 27 5.16 -12.71 8.72
C GLU A 27 3.87 -13.56 8.71
N VAL A 28 2.74 -12.96 9.08
CA VAL A 28 1.44 -13.66 9.10
C VAL A 28 1.01 -14.10 7.71
N THR A 29 1.15 -13.23 6.70
CA THR A 29 0.74 -13.53 5.33
C THR A 29 1.66 -14.53 4.63
N GLU A 30 2.95 -14.57 4.98
CA GLU A 30 3.88 -15.61 4.56
C GLU A 30 3.48 -16.97 5.14
N HIS A 31 3.14 -17.03 6.43
CA HIS A 31 2.67 -18.26 7.08
C HIS A 31 1.35 -18.79 6.51
N LEU A 32 0.49 -17.90 5.99
CA LEU A 32 -0.77 -18.26 5.34
C LEU A 32 -0.59 -18.83 3.92
N GLY A 33 0.61 -18.72 3.33
CA GLY A 33 0.88 -19.23 1.97
C GLY A 33 0.12 -18.45 0.90
N THR A 34 -0.02 -17.14 1.09
CA THR A 34 -0.75 -16.26 0.18
C THR A 34 -0.13 -16.34 -1.24
N PRO A 35 -0.93 -16.57 -2.30
CA PRO A 35 -0.39 -16.69 -3.65
C PRO A 35 0.20 -15.36 -4.12
N THR A 36 1.41 -15.41 -4.66
CA THR A 36 2.12 -14.21 -5.16
C THR A 36 1.93 -14.08 -6.66
N PHE A 37 1.23 -13.03 -7.08
CA PHE A 37 0.95 -12.72 -8.48
C PHE A 37 0.84 -11.22 -8.70
N TRP A 38 1.06 -10.77 -9.94
CA TRP A 38 0.88 -9.36 -10.30
C TRP A 38 -0.56 -9.12 -10.77
N PRO A 39 -1.41 -8.47 -9.95
CA PRO A 39 -2.80 -8.23 -10.31
C PRO A 39 -2.89 -7.37 -11.58
N PRO A 40 -3.91 -7.58 -12.43
CA PRO A 40 -4.19 -6.69 -13.55
C PRO A 40 -4.61 -5.31 -13.05
N ILE A 41 -4.58 -4.32 -13.94
CA ILE A 41 -4.89 -2.93 -13.56
C ILE A 41 -6.33 -2.77 -13.07
N GLU A 42 -7.26 -3.56 -13.58
CA GLU A 42 -8.65 -3.58 -13.11
C GLU A 42 -8.74 -3.96 -11.63
N ASP A 43 -7.93 -4.91 -11.16
CA ASP A 43 -7.82 -5.26 -9.75
C ASP A 43 -7.15 -4.14 -8.94
N VAL A 44 -6.16 -3.44 -9.51
CA VAL A 44 -5.54 -2.28 -8.84
C VAL A 44 -6.53 -1.12 -8.68
N ASP A 45 -7.43 -0.93 -9.65
CA ASP A 45 -8.51 0.06 -9.56
C ASP A 45 -9.47 -0.27 -8.39
N LEU A 46 -9.82 -1.55 -8.23
CA LEU A 46 -10.55 -2.04 -7.05
C LEU A 46 -9.75 -1.87 -5.75
N MET A 47 -8.43 -1.97 -5.80
CA MET A 47 -7.57 -1.68 -4.65
C MET A 47 -7.57 -0.19 -4.28
N GLU A 48 -7.69 0.71 -5.26
CA GLU A 48 -7.83 2.15 -5.05
C GLU A 48 -9.17 2.52 -4.37
N GLU A 49 -10.19 1.66 -4.41
CA GLU A 49 -11.44 1.88 -3.64
C GLU A 49 -11.28 1.67 -2.13
N ASP A 50 -10.41 0.74 -1.70
CA ASP A 50 -10.19 0.35 -0.29
C ASP A 50 -8.68 0.22 0.04
N PRO A 51 -7.87 1.29 -0.13
CA PRO A 51 -6.42 1.18 -0.08
C PRO A 51 -5.91 0.69 1.28
N GLU A 52 -6.57 1.02 2.39
CA GLU A 52 -6.25 0.53 3.75
C GLU A 52 -6.17 -0.99 3.86
N LYS A 53 -7.07 -1.72 3.19
CA LYS A 53 -7.06 -3.20 3.24
C LYS A 53 -6.08 -3.79 2.24
N TRP A 54 -5.92 -3.12 1.11
CA TRP A 54 -5.17 -3.65 -0.03
C TRP A 54 -3.70 -3.28 -0.02
N ILE A 55 -3.30 -2.22 0.69
CA ILE A 55 -1.91 -1.75 0.72
C ILE A 55 -0.96 -2.81 1.24
N LEU A 56 -1.37 -3.53 2.30
CA LEU A 56 -0.57 -4.55 2.94
C LEU A 56 -0.44 -5.78 2.04
N PHE A 57 -1.52 -6.12 1.33
CA PHE A 57 -1.50 -7.17 0.32
C PHE A 57 -0.61 -6.79 -0.88
N ALA A 58 -0.71 -5.55 -1.37
CA ALA A 58 0.12 -5.05 -2.46
C ALA A 58 1.62 -5.08 -2.09
N CYS A 59 1.95 -4.71 -0.85
CA CYS A 59 3.27 -4.84 -0.29
C CYS A 59 3.77 -6.29 -0.19
N HIS A 60 2.95 -7.20 0.33
CA HIS A 60 3.26 -8.62 0.35
C HIS A 60 3.56 -9.15 -1.07
N LEU A 61 2.76 -8.72 -2.06
CA LEU A 61 3.00 -9.05 -3.46
C LEU A 61 4.29 -8.42 -4.01
N GLU A 62 4.72 -7.25 -3.54
CA GLU A 62 5.99 -6.64 -3.95
C GLU A 62 7.20 -7.40 -3.40
N GLU A 63 7.14 -7.77 -2.12
CA GLU A 63 8.23 -8.46 -1.41
C GLU A 63 8.35 -9.94 -1.80
N HIS A 64 7.22 -10.66 -1.87
CA HIS A 64 7.19 -12.09 -2.21
C HIS A 64 6.85 -12.35 -3.68
N GLY A 65 6.64 -11.29 -4.46
CA GLY A 65 6.30 -11.35 -5.88
C GLY A 65 7.36 -12.06 -6.70
N VAL A 66 6.93 -12.97 -7.56
CA VAL A 66 7.84 -13.57 -8.54
C VAL A 66 8.35 -12.51 -9.51
N PRO A 67 9.65 -12.55 -9.90
CA PRO A 67 10.18 -11.59 -10.85
C PRO A 67 9.40 -11.66 -12.17
N PRO A 68 8.96 -10.52 -12.73
CA PRO A 68 8.14 -10.49 -13.94
C PRO A 68 8.92 -11.13 -15.10
N LYS A 69 8.31 -12.10 -15.79
CA LYS A 69 8.93 -12.79 -16.92
C LYS A 69 8.59 -12.12 -18.25
N THR A 70 7.50 -11.37 -18.27
CA THR A 70 6.96 -10.70 -19.46
C THR A 70 6.83 -9.19 -19.26
N LYS A 71 6.78 -8.44 -20.38
CA LYS A 71 6.57 -6.98 -20.35
C LYS A 71 5.24 -6.59 -19.69
N GLU A 72 4.23 -7.45 -19.81
CA GLU A 72 2.93 -7.24 -19.19
C GLU A 72 3.01 -7.34 -17.67
N GLU A 73 3.69 -8.35 -17.14
CA GLU A 73 3.93 -8.48 -15.70
C GLU A 73 4.79 -7.32 -15.16
N GLU A 74 5.79 -6.87 -15.91
CA GLU A 74 6.58 -5.70 -15.52
C GLU A 74 5.71 -4.44 -15.39
N TYR A 75 4.79 -4.26 -16.34
CA TYR A 75 3.84 -3.15 -16.31
C TYR A 75 2.90 -3.25 -15.10
N ARG A 76 2.32 -4.43 -14.85
CA ARG A 76 1.46 -4.68 -13.68
C ARG A 76 2.20 -4.43 -12.35
N ARG A 77 3.44 -4.94 -12.23
CA ARG A 77 4.30 -4.68 -11.08
C ARG A 77 4.55 -3.19 -10.87
N LYS A 78 4.87 -2.45 -11.95
CA LYS A 78 5.08 -0.99 -11.88
C LYS A 78 3.82 -0.27 -11.41
N THR A 79 2.65 -0.65 -11.91
CA THR A 79 1.37 -0.07 -11.47
C THR A 79 1.11 -0.35 -9.99
N LEU A 80 1.26 -1.61 -9.54
CA LEU A 80 1.10 -1.98 -8.13
C LEU A 80 2.08 -1.22 -7.24
N ARG A 81 3.35 -1.11 -7.65
CA ARG A 81 4.34 -0.34 -6.92
C ARG A 81 3.98 1.15 -6.83
N GLY A 82 3.41 1.70 -7.90
CA GLY A 82 2.89 3.06 -7.92
C GLY A 82 1.70 3.25 -6.99
N PHE A 83 0.82 2.25 -6.87
CA PHE A 83 -0.25 2.23 -5.88
C PHE A 83 0.33 2.24 -4.44
N ILE A 84 1.28 1.34 -4.15
CA ILE A 84 1.92 1.28 -2.82
C ILE A 84 2.55 2.63 -2.46
N ASN A 85 3.31 3.23 -3.37
CA ASN A 85 3.99 4.50 -3.09
C ASN A 85 3.02 5.69 -2.93
N ARG A 86 1.81 5.61 -3.49
CA ARG A 86 0.78 6.66 -3.36
C ARG A 86 -0.06 6.52 -2.11
N HIS A 87 -0.23 5.29 -1.62
CA HIS A 87 -1.17 4.96 -0.56
C HIS A 87 -0.51 4.42 0.71
N LEU A 88 0.77 4.08 0.72
CA LEU A 88 1.49 3.65 1.92
C LEU A 88 2.43 4.76 2.38
N GLU A 89 2.30 5.15 3.64
CA GLU A 89 3.28 5.97 4.32
C GLU A 89 3.76 5.21 5.56
N LEU A 90 5.00 4.71 5.49
CA LEU A 90 5.65 4.06 6.63
C LEU A 90 6.27 5.16 7.49
N CYS A 91 5.73 5.35 8.69
CA CYS A 91 6.30 6.30 9.65
C CYS A 91 7.26 5.54 10.57
N ASP A 92 8.48 6.04 10.68
CA ASP A 92 9.38 5.65 11.76
C ASP A 92 8.93 6.36 13.03
N ASP A 93 9.06 5.73 14.20
CA ASP A 93 8.73 6.35 15.50
C ASP A 93 9.65 7.56 15.82
N GLU A 94 10.62 7.88 14.95
CA GLU A 94 11.65 8.91 15.14
C GLU A 94 11.60 10.10 14.16
N GLU A 95 10.44 10.57 13.71
CA GLU A 95 10.34 11.90 13.06
C GLU A 95 9.42 12.88 13.80
N GLU A 96 9.69 13.07 15.10
CA GLU A 96 9.47 14.34 15.78
C GLU A 96 10.80 15.10 15.82
N GLY A 97 11.12 15.81 14.74
CA GLY A 97 12.46 16.36 14.58
C GLY A 97 12.62 17.44 13.52
N ASN A 98 11.75 18.45 13.45
CA ASN A 98 12.17 19.75 12.94
C ASN A 98 11.25 20.92 13.34
N GLU A 99 11.52 21.56 14.49
CA GLU A 99 11.60 23.04 14.59
C GLU A 99 12.46 23.49 15.78
#